data_AF-A0A971Z8Y3-F1
#
_entry.id   AF-A0A971Z8Y3-F1
#
_cell.length_a   1.000
_cell.length_b   1.000
_cell.length_c   1.000
_cell.angle_alpha   90.00
_cell.angle_beta   90.00
_cell.angle_gamma   90.00
#
_symmetry.space_group_name_H-M   'P 1'
#
loop_
_entity.id
_entity.type
_entity.pdbx_description
1 polymer ?
#
loop_
_entity_poly.entity_id
_entity_poly.type
_entity_poly.pdbx_seq_one_letter_code
_entity_poly.pdbx_strand_id
1 'polypeptide(L)'
;MLMILTGCIPGDGRNTQQKPAGFFWGIWHGWMAPISLIIGIFDDRIRIYEVFNKGWTYDFGYYIAIISGFGSISLFRKKDKK
;
A
#
# COMPACT_ATOMS: atom_id res chain seq x y z
N MET A 1 18.34 -4.78 20.07
CA MET A 1 16.91 -4.40 20.07
C MET A 1 16.42 -4.47 18.63
N LEU A 2 15.90 -5.62 18.22
CA LEU A 2 15.40 -5.87 16.87
C LEU A 2 14.00 -5.22 16.80
N MET A 3 13.80 -4.16 16.01
CA MET A 3 12.44 -3.70 15.68
C MET A 3 11.78 -4.81 14.87
N ILE A 4 11.01 -5.67 15.55
CA ILE A 4 10.19 -6.67 14.90
C ILE A 4 9.16 -5.93 14.05
N LEU A 5 9.22 -6.22 12.75
CA LEU A 5 8.39 -5.75 11.66
C LEU A 5 6.90 -6.06 11.90
N THR A 6 6.21 -5.30 12.75
CA THR A 6 4.74 -5.28 12.78
C THR A 6 4.23 -4.36 11.66
N GLY A 7 4.59 -4.68 10.43
CA GLY A 7 3.93 -4.12 9.26
C GLY A 7 2.50 -4.64 9.25
N CYS A 8 1.54 -3.75 9.46
CA CYS A 8 0.14 -4.10 9.27
C CYS A 8 -0.11 -4.34 7.79
N ILE A 9 -0.67 -5.51 7.48
CA ILE A 9 -0.88 -6.01 6.12
C ILE A 9 -2.39 -6.00 5.86
N PRO A 10 -2.81 -5.60 4.65
CA PRO A 10 -4.22 -5.65 4.28
C PRO A 10 -4.81 -7.06 4.48
N GLY A 11 -5.92 -7.14 5.21
CA GLY A 11 -6.58 -8.41 5.55
C GLY A 11 -6.15 -9.06 6.88
N ASP A 12 -5.28 -8.40 7.68
CA ASP A 12 -4.87 -8.88 9.02
C ASP A 12 -5.93 -8.70 10.12
N GLY A 13 -7.10 -8.14 9.78
CA GLY A 13 -8.21 -7.89 10.70
C GLY A 13 -8.08 -6.60 11.52
N ARG A 14 -7.03 -5.79 11.31
CA ARG A 14 -6.88 -4.49 12.00
C ARG A 14 -7.89 -3.45 11.52
N ASN A 15 -8.18 -3.45 10.22
CA ASN A 15 -9.22 -2.60 9.63
C ASN A 15 -10.54 -3.36 9.65
N THR A 16 -11.57 -2.76 10.25
CA THR A 16 -12.91 -3.35 10.35
C THR A 16 -13.94 -2.38 9.81
N GLN A 17 -15.19 -2.80 9.63
CA GLN A 17 -16.27 -1.90 9.17
C GLN A 17 -16.43 -0.65 10.05
N GLN A 18 -16.10 -0.74 11.34
CA GLN A 18 -16.19 0.36 12.29
C GLN A 18 -14.96 1.29 12.25
N LYS A 19 -13.82 0.78 11.77
CA LYS A 19 -12.55 1.50 11.63
C LYS A 19 -11.94 1.19 10.26
N PRO A 20 -12.53 1.71 9.16
CA PRO A 20 -12.06 1.42 7.82
C PRO A 20 -10.72 2.12 7.53
N ALA A 21 -9.91 1.48 6.69
CA ALA A 21 -8.65 2.01 6.18
C ALA A 21 -8.89 3.32 5.39
N GLY A 22 -8.20 4.39 5.78
CA GLY A 22 -8.24 5.69 5.11
C GLY A 22 -7.02 5.95 4.22
N PHE A 23 -6.80 7.22 3.87
CA PHE A 23 -5.72 7.64 2.96
C PHE A 23 -4.32 7.13 3.33
N PHE A 24 -3.87 7.32 4.57
CA PHE A 24 -2.53 6.86 4.99
C PHE A 24 -2.39 5.33 4.98
N TRP A 25 -3.49 4.62 5.24
CA TRP A 25 -3.54 3.17 5.08
C TRP A 25 -3.45 2.74 3.62
N GLY A 26 -4.05 3.52 2.71
CA GLY A 26 -3.87 3.36 1.27
C GLY A 26 -2.40 3.37 0.89
N ILE A 27 -1.67 4.40 1.33
CA ILE A 27 -0.23 4.53 1.05
C ILE A 27 0.55 3.33 1.60
N TRP A 28 0.30 2.97 2.86
CA TRP A 28 0.99 1.86 3.51
C TRP A 28 0.72 0.52 2.81
N HIS A 29 -0.55 0.21 2.54
CA HIS A 29 -0.95 -1.01 1.84
C HIS A 29 -0.42 -1.05 0.39
N GLY A 30 -0.35 0.10 -0.28
CA GLY A 30 0.22 0.20 -1.63
C GLY A 30 1.72 -0.09 -1.65
N TRP A 31 2.48 0.37 -0.66
CA TRP A 31 3.91 0.02 -0.53
C TRP A 31 4.07 -1.48 -0.24
N MET A 32 3.23 -2.03 0.62
CA MET A 32 3.26 -3.44 1.00
C MET A 32 2.66 -4.37 -0.07
N ALA A 33 2.16 -3.84 -1.19
CA ALA A 33 1.43 -4.60 -2.22
C ALA A 33 2.19 -5.83 -2.79
N PRO A 34 3.50 -5.78 -3.08
CA PRO A 34 4.21 -6.97 -3.56
C PRO A 34 4.37 -8.03 -2.47
N ILE A 35 4.52 -7.59 -1.21
CA ILE A 35 4.67 -8.51 -0.08
C ILE A 35 3.33 -9.17 0.21
N SER A 36 2.23 -8.41 0.23
CA SER A 36 0.88 -8.96 0.41
C SER A 36 0.46 -9.86 -0.76
N LEU A 37 0.94 -9.59 -1.99
CA LEU A 37 0.76 -10.50 -3.12
C LEU A 37 1.45 -11.86 -2.89
N ILE A 38 2.69 -11.86 -2.39
CA ILE A 38 3.42 -13.12 -2.08
C ILE A 38 2.73 -13.87 -0.94
N ILE A 39 2.35 -13.18 0.13
CA ILE A 39 1.70 -13.78 1.30
C ILE A 39 0.30 -14.31 0.95
N GLY A 40 -0.44 -13.62 0.07
CA GLY A 40 -1.75 -14.03 -0.40
C GLY A 40 -1.76 -15.36 -1.17
N ILE A 41 -0.60 -15.88 -1.58
CA ILE A 41 -0.49 -17.25 -2.14
C ILE A 41 -0.64 -18.32 -1.04
N PHE A 42 -0.27 -17.98 0.20
CA PHE A 42 -0.27 -18.90 1.34
C PHE A 42 -1.45 -18.67 2.30
N ASP A 43 -2.04 -17.47 2.30
CA ASP A 43 -3.18 -17.12 3.15
C ASP A 43 -4.22 -16.31 2.37
N ASP A 44 -5.36 -16.94 2.08
CA ASP A 44 -6.47 -16.34 1.31
C ASP A 44 -7.13 -15.13 2.00
N ARG A 45 -6.86 -14.93 3.31
CA ARG A 45 -7.37 -13.77 4.05
C ARG A 45 -6.58 -12.51 3.72
N ILE A 46 -5.31 -12.67 3.33
CA ILE A 46 -4.43 -11.57 2.96
C ILE A 46 -4.69 -11.19 1.52
N ARG A 47 -5.16 -9.97 1.32
CA ARG A 47 -5.43 -9.42 0.00
C ARG A 47 -4.52 -8.25 -0.23
N ILE A 48 -4.19 -7.98 -1.49
CA ILE A 48 -3.40 -6.81 -1.87
C ILE A 48 -4.13 -5.49 -1.50
N TYR A 49 -5.46 -5.53 -1.47
CA TYR A 49 -6.35 -4.43 -1.18
C TYR A 49 -7.14 -4.70 0.09
N GLU A 50 -7.27 -3.69 0.95
CA GLU A 50 -8.10 -3.81 2.16
C GLU A 50 -9.58 -3.82 1.79
N VAL A 51 -10.33 -4.77 2.35
CA VAL A 51 -11.77 -4.92 2.07
C VAL A 51 -12.55 -3.82 2.80
N PHE A 52 -12.13 -3.50 4.02
CA PHE A 52 -12.75 -2.45 4.82
C PHE A 52 -11.99 -1.12 4.65
N ASN A 53 -12.27 -0.42 3.55
CA ASN A 53 -11.64 0.86 3.21
C ASN A 53 -12.66 2.02 3.12
N LYS A 54 -12.17 3.26 3.10
CA LYS A 54 -12.95 4.50 2.93
C LYS A 54 -13.20 4.88 1.45
N GLY A 55 -13.07 3.93 0.52
CA GLY A 55 -13.18 4.16 -0.92
C GLY A 55 -12.15 5.16 -1.43
N TRP A 56 -12.59 6.18 -2.17
CA TRP A 56 -11.75 7.11 -2.94
C TRP A 56 -10.49 7.60 -2.21
N THR A 57 -10.59 7.98 -0.94
CA THR A 57 -9.44 8.48 -0.17
C THR A 57 -8.38 7.41 0.06
N TYR A 58 -8.79 6.16 0.31
CA TYR A 58 -7.88 5.02 0.40
C TYR A 58 -7.27 4.72 -0.97
N ASP A 59 -8.11 4.66 -2.01
CA ASP A 59 -7.70 4.33 -3.38
C ASP A 59 -6.67 5.32 -3.92
N PHE A 60 -6.87 6.62 -3.65
CA PHE A 60 -5.95 7.68 -4.03
C PHE A 60 -4.58 7.52 -3.34
N GLY A 61 -4.56 7.24 -2.05
CA GLY A 61 -3.31 6.97 -1.31
C GLY A 61 -2.59 5.71 -1.81
N TYR A 62 -3.36 4.65 -2.08
CA TYR A 62 -2.85 3.39 -2.61
C TYR A 62 -2.18 3.59 -3.98
N TYR A 63 -2.84 4.34 -4.88
CA TYR A 63 -2.31 4.62 -6.20
C TYR A 63 -1.03 5.48 -6.16
N ILE A 64 -0.99 6.48 -5.27
CA ILE A 64 0.24 7.28 -5.02
C ILE A 64 1.39 6.37 -4.58
N ALA A 65 1.14 5.42 -3.68
CA ALA A 65 2.18 4.51 -3.22
C ALA A 65 2.73 3.61 -4.33
N ILE A 66 1.89 3.14 -5.26
CA ILE A 66 2.36 2.36 -6.41
C ILE A 66 3.26 3.21 -7.31
N ILE A 67 2.80 4.43 -7.66
CA ILE A 67 3.54 5.32 -8.57
C ILE A 67 4.86 5.78 -7.94
N SER A 68 4.88 6.03 -6.63
CA SER A 68 6.06 6.55 -5.93
C SER A 68 7.01 5.48 -5.42
N GLY A 69 6.51 4.29 -5.05
CA GLY A 69 7.29 3.22 -4.44
C GLY A 69 7.96 2.29 -5.47
N PHE A 70 7.30 2.01 -6.60
CA PHE A 70 7.79 1.05 -7.60
C PHE A 70 8.10 1.70 -8.96
N GLY A 71 7.66 2.94 -9.18
CA GLY A 71 8.07 3.78 -10.30
C GLY A 71 9.06 4.82 -9.83
N SER A 72 10.20 4.95 -10.51
CA SER A 72 11.05 6.14 -10.34
C SER A 72 10.22 7.35 -10.76
N ILE A 73 9.83 8.21 -9.82
CA ILE A 73 9.22 9.49 -10.17
C ILE A 73 10.31 10.32 -10.88
N SER A 74 10.37 10.22 -12.21
CA SER A 74 11.32 10.97 -13.02
C SER A 74 10.84 12.42 -13.15
N LEU A 75 10.98 13.18 -12.06
CA LEU A 75 10.63 14.60 -12.01
C LEU A 75 11.65 15.48 -12.74
N PHE A 76 12.79 14.92 -13.15
CA PHE A 76 13.87 15.68 -13.79
C PHE A 76 13.96 15.32 -15.27
N ARG A 77 13.32 16.14 -16.11
CA ARG A 77 13.65 16.20 -17.53
C ARG A 77 15.07 16.77 -17.66
N LYS A 78 16.06 15.93 -17.98
CA LYS A 78 17.37 16.43 -18.42
C LYS A 78 17.15 17.36 -19.61
N LYS A 79 17.51 18.64 -19.45
CA LYS A 79 17.56 19.59 -20.55
C LYS A 79 18.89 19.35 -21.26
N ASP A 80 18.85 18.71 -22.43
CA ASP A 80 20.03 18.64 -23.30
C ASP A 80 20.51 20.06 -23.59
N LYS A 81 21.76 20.34 -23.25
CA LYS A 81 22.45 21.55 -23.70
C LYS A 81 23.06 21.20 -25.06
N LYS A 82 22.42 21.66 -26.13
CA LYS A 82 23.01 21.69 -27.47
C LYS A 82 23.90 22.92 -27.61
#